data_AF-A0A6C0JDH3-F1
#
_entry.id   AF-A0A6C0JDH3-F1
#
_cell.length_a   1.000
_cell.length_b   1.000
_cell.length_c   1.000
_cell.angle_alpha   90.00
_cell.angle_beta   90.00
_cell.angle_gamma   90.00
#
_symmetry.space_group_name_H-M   'P 1'
#
loop_
_entity.id
_entity.type
_entity.pdbx_description
1 polymer ?
#
loop_
_entity_poly.entity_id
_entity_poly.type
_entity_poly.pdbx_seq_one_letter_code
_entity_poly.pdbx_strand_id
1 'polypeptide(L)'
;MASNLVNDSSDDDNDISLEEYYNKKSDYFKTIFSGLSQISPANQLKLRVTANGLKTSWYYFSGLQRKINNDNRSQVVDYINIKIGKYEKYYNAIINNITSSQDKYTIAGYVKAEKENIDLWIRGLDGLNAIYEGDTLHTDIITRLKNRFTDIKNKSIN
;
A
#
# COMPACT_ATOMS: atom_id res chain seq x y z
N MET A 1 18.20 27.72 1.37
CA MET A 1 17.41 27.42 2.59
C MET A 1 17.20 25.93 2.61
N ALA A 2 17.77 25.25 3.62
CA ALA A 2 17.81 23.79 3.70
C ALA A 2 16.45 23.22 4.14
N SER A 3 16.00 22.17 3.47
CA SER A 3 14.81 21.39 3.81
C SER A 3 15.15 20.44 4.96
N ASN A 4 14.51 20.64 6.11
CA ASN A 4 14.61 19.70 7.24
C ASN A 4 13.68 18.51 6.96
N LEU A 5 14.23 17.45 6.36
CA LEU A 5 13.57 16.16 6.27
C LEU A 5 13.67 15.42 7.60
N VAL A 6 12.54 14.83 7.97
CA VAL A 6 12.23 14.18 9.24
C VAL A 6 13.23 13.06 9.53
N ASN A 7 13.89 13.20 10.67
CA ASN A 7 14.81 12.24 11.26
C ASN A 7 14.03 11.04 11.81
N ASP A 8 14.08 9.90 11.10
CA ASP A 8 13.75 8.58 11.66
C ASP A 8 14.74 7.53 11.12
N SER A 9 15.92 7.53 11.76
CA SER A 9 16.88 6.42 11.95
C SER A 9 17.09 5.37 10.84
N SER A 10 17.94 5.70 9.86
CA SER A 10 19.03 4.84 9.36
C SER A 10 19.99 5.69 8.51
N ASP A 11 21.27 5.74 8.90
CA ASP A 11 22.34 6.62 8.41
C ASP A 11 22.82 6.36 6.95
N ASP A 12 21.91 6.23 5.98
CA ASP A 12 22.27 6.04 4.55
C ASP A 12 21.49 6.94 3.55
N ASP A 13 20.56 7.78 4.00
CA ASP A 13 19.67 8.56 3.11
C ASP A 13 20.13 10.02 2.86
N ASN A 14 21.41 10.37 3.11
CA ASN A 14 21.86 11.77 3.11
C ASN A 14 22.28 12.38 1.76
N ASP A 15 22.10 11.72 0.61
CA ASP A 15 22.42 12.34 -0.70
C ASP A 15 21.58 11.81 -1.88
N ILE A 16 20.27 11.65 -1.71
CA ILE A 16 19.36 11.30 -2.82
C ILE A 16 18.47 12.48 -3.20
N SER A 17 18.24 12.66 -4.51
CA SER A 17 17.32 13.68 -4.99
C SER A 17 15.89 13.41 -4.52
N LEU A 18 15.06 14.46 -4.44
CA LEU A 18 13.64 14.31 -4.08
C LEU A 18 12.90 13.37 -5.06
N GLU A 19 13.30 13.43 -6.33
CA GLU A 19 12.83 12.55 -7.41
C GLU A 19 13.12 11.08 -7.10
N GLU A 20 14.38 10.79 -6.79
CA GLU A 20 14.86 9.44 -6.46
C GLU A 20 14.20 8.90 -5.19
N TYR A 21 14.04 9.75 -4.17
CA TYR A 21 13.31 9.39 -2.96
C TYR A 21 11.88 8.96 -3.26
N TYR A 22 11.13 9.73 -4.05
CA TYR A 22 9.74 9.38 -4.40
C TYR A 22 9.66 8.10 -5.24
N ASN A 23 10.51 7.95 -6.25
CA ASN A 23 10.55 6.74 -7.07
C ASN A 23 10.85 5.49 -6.22
N LYS A 24 11.88 5.55 -5.37
CA LYS A 24 12.28 4.44 -4.50
C LYS A 24 11.18 4.03 -3.52
N LYS A 25 10.47 5.01 -2.93
CA LYS A 25 9.33 4.74 -2.03
C LYS A 25 8.12 4.21 -2.79
N SER A 26 7.81 4.76 -3.98
CA SER A 26 6.73 4.26 -4.84
C SER A 26 6.92 2.78 -5.15
N ASP A 27 8.11 2.41 -5.62
CA ASP A 27 8.42 1.03 -6.01
C ASP A 27 8.45 0.07 -4.81
N TYR A 28 8.90 0.55 -3.65
CA TYR A 28 8.76 -0.18 -2.40
C TYR A 28 7.30 -0.50 -2.10
N PHE A 29 6.37 0.48 -2.16
CA PHE A 29 4.97 0.23 -1.85
C PHE A 29 4.25 -0.61 -2.91
N LYS A 30 4.57 -0.44 -4.20
CA LYS A 30 4.11 -1.35 -5.26
C LYS A 30 4.55 -2.78 -4.99
N THR A 31 5.77 -3.00 -4.53
CA THR A 31 6.28 -4.32 -4.16
C THR A 31 5.50 -4.89 -2.97
N ILE A 32 5.34 -4.10 -1.91
CA ILE A 32 4.62 -4.46 -0.69
C ILE A 32 3.17 -4.89 -0.99
N PHE A 33 2.48 -4.15 -1.86
CA PHE A 33 1.08 -4.40 -2.22
C PHE A 33 0.89 -5.17 -3.54
N SER A 34 1.96 -5.70 -4.13
CA SER A 34 1.91 -6.39 -5.43
C SER A 34 0.86 -7.50 -5.51
N GLY A 35 0.68 -8.27 -4.43
CA GLY A 35 -0.39 -9.27 -4.33
C GLY A 35 -1.80 -8.68 -4.40
N LEU A 36 -2.07 -7.52 -3.78
CA LEU A 36 -3.37 -6.85 -3.88
C LEU A 36 -3.65 -6.41 -5.32
N SER A 37 -2.65 -5.89 -6.02
CA SER A 37 -2.80 -5.45 -7.42
C SER A 37 -3.14 -6.59 -8.39
N GLN A 38 -2.98 -7.85 -7.98
CA GLN A 38 -3.25 -9.04 -8.82
C GLN A 38 -4.63 -9.67 -8.58
N ILE A 39 -5.35 -9.23 -7.56
CA ILE A 39 -6.64 -9.82 -7.18
C ILE A 39 -7.78 -8.85 -7.46
N SER A 40 -8.96 -9.40 -7.68
CA SER A 40 -10.19 -8.64 -7.91
C SER A 40 -11.39 -9.51 -7.57
N PRO A 41 -12.62 -8.96 -7.53
CA PRO A 41 -13.82 -9.78 -7.36
C PRO A 41 -13.97 -10.89 -8.41
N ALA A 42 -13.44 -10.68 -9.63
CA ALA A 42 -13.43 -11.66 -10.71
C ALA A 42 -12.25 -12.64 -10.65
N ASN A 43 -11.19 -12.32 -9.91
CA ASN A 43 -9.99 -13.14 -9.75
C ASN A 43 -9.62 -13.26 -8.26
N GLN A 44 -10.28 -14.19 -7.58
CA GLN A 44 -10.24 -14.35 -6.12
C GLN A 44 -9.07 -15.21 -5.66
N LEU A 45 -7.86 -14.66 -5.71
CA LEU A 45 -6.65 -15.35 -5.25
C LEU A 45 -6.38 -15.06 -3.78
N LYS A 46 -6.11 -16.10 -3.00
CA LYS A 46 -5.70 -15.93 -1.61
C LYS A 46 -4.37 -15.20 -1.53
N LEU A 47 -4.21 -14.40 -0.49
CA LEU A 47 -2.95 -13.70 -0.19
C LEU A 47 -2.19 -14.39 0.94
N ARG A 48 -0.88 -14.21 0.92
CA ARG A 48 0.02 -14.51 2.03
C ARG A 48 0.97 -13.35 2.29
N VAL A 49 1.44 -13.25 3.53
CA VAL A 49 2.50 -12.30 3.92
C VAL A 49 3.85 -12.98 3.70
N THR A 50 4.80 -12.26 3.12
CA THR A 50 6.19 -12.68 2.95
C THR A 50 7.13 -11.57 3.43
N ALA A 51 8.42 -11.87 3.57
CA ALA A 51 9.43 -10.85 3.87
C ALA A 51 9.42 -9.67 2.88
N ASN A 52 9.02 -9.93 1.63
CA ASN A 52 9.03 -8.97 0.52
C ASN A 52 7.65 -8.39 0.20
N GLY A 53 6.64 -8.57 1.07
CA GLY A 53 5.29 -8.05 0.84
C GLY A 53 4.21 -9.11 0.66
N LEU A 54 3.05 -8.66 0.18
CA LEU A 54 1.90 -9.50 -0.12
C LEU A 54 2.13 -10.23 -1.45
N LYS A 55 1.90 -11.54 -1.44
CA LYS A 55 1.96 -12.38 -2.64
C LYS A 55 0.69 -13.22 -2.76
N THR A 56 0.30 -13.51 -4.00
CA THR A 56 -0.80 -14.42 -4.30
C THR A 56 -0.37 -15.87 -4.01
N SER A 57 -1.29 -16.68 -3.49
CA SER A 57 -1.07 -18.08 -3.14
C SER A 57 -2.07 -18.94 -3.91
N TRP A 58 -1.56 -19.70 -4.89
CA TRP A 58 -2.34 -20.44 -5.90
C TRP A 58 -2.49 -21.95 -5.62
N TYR A 59 -1.87 -22.50 -4.57
CA TYR A 59 -1.68 -23.95 -4.54
C TYR A 59 -2.96 -24.74 -4.20
N TYR A 60 -3.14 -25.87 -4.90
CA TYR A 60 -4.22 -26.86 -4.67
C TYR A 60 -4.25 -27.37 -3.22
N PHE A 61 -3.09 -27.35 -2.54
CA PHE A 61 -2.92 -27.65 -1.12
C PHE A 61 -2.88 -26.40 -0.22
N SER A 62 -3.44 -25.26 -0.67
CA SER A 62 -3.35 -23.98 0.05
C SER A 62 -3.80 -24.07 1.50
N GLY A 63 -4.75 -24.96 1.85
CA GLY A 63 -5.11 -25.20 3.26
C GLY A 63 -3.95 -25.76 4.10
N LEU A 64 -3.24 -26.77 3.58
CA LEU A 64 -2.14 -27.42 4.27
C LEU A 64 -0.91 -26.52 4.33
N GLN A 65 -0.56 -25.88 3.21
CA GLN A 65 0.58 -24.96 3.14
C GLN A 65 0.37 -23.73 4.01
N ARG A 66 -0.86 -23.18 4.05
CA ARG A 66 -1.18 -22.07 4.96
C ARG A 66 -1.09 -22.50 6.42
N LYS A 67 -1.51 -23.72 6.77
CA LYS A 67 -1.34 -24.25 8.12
C LYS A 67 0.15 -24.40 8.49
N ILE A 68 0.98 -24.89 7.57
CA ILE A 68 2.43 -25.03 7.77
C ILE A 68 3.12 -23.67 7.91
N ASN A 69 2.76 -22.70 7.05
CA ASN A 69 3.33 -21.36 7.07
C ASN A 69 2.67 -20.43 8.09
N ASN A 70 1.67 -20.93 8.83
CA ASN A 70 0.80 -20.16 9.72
C ASN A 70 0.10 -18.95 9.05
N ASP A 71 -0.12 -18.99 7.72
CA ASP A 71 -0.70 -17.90 6.92
C ASP A 71 -2.21 -17.74 7.22
N ASN A 72 -2.56 -16.88 8.17
CA ASN A 72 -3.95 -16.63 8.56
C ASN A 72 -4.50 -15.28 8.06
N ARG A 73 -5.84 -15.14 8.09
CA ARG A 73 -6.53 -13.94 7.58
C ARG A 73 -6.15 -12.69 8.38
N SER A 74 -6.04 -12.81 9.70
CA SER A 74 -5.72 -11.69 10.60
C SER A 74 -4.35 -11.12 10.28
N GLN A 75 -3.33 -11.96 10.09
CA GLN A 75 -1.99 -11.53 9.68
C GLN A 75 -1.99 -10.74 8.37
N VAL A 76 -2.76 -11.18 7.36
CA VAL A 76 -2.85 -10.47 6.07
C VAL A 76 -3.47 -9.09 6.29
N VAL A 77 -4.58 -9.01 7.02
CA VAL A 77 -5.30 -7.77 7.28
C VAL A 77 -4.48 -6.81 8.14
N ASP A 78 -3.85 -7.31 9.20
CA ASP A 78 -2.97 -6.53 10.09
C ASP A 78 -1.76 -5.99 9.33
N TYR A 79 -1.14 -6.83 8.49
CA TYR A 79 -0.03 -6.42 7.64
C TYR A 79 -0.44 -5.30 6.69
N ILE A 80 -1.59 -5.42 6.01
CA ILE A 80 -2.12 -4.37 5.14
C ILE A 80 -2.34 -3.08 5.96
N ASN A 81 -2.99 -3.17 7.12
CA ASN A 81 -3.27 -2.01 7.98
C ASN A 81 -2.00 -1.24 8.37
N ILE A 82 -0.97 -1.96 8.82
CA ILE A 82 0.33 -1.38 9.18
C ILE A 82 0.97 -0.69 7.97
N LYS A 83 0.96 -1.36 6.81
CA LYS A 83 1.60 -0.82 5.60
C LYS A 83 0.85 0.37 5.00
N ILE A 84 -0.48 0.41 5.09
CA ILE A 84 -1.29 1.59 4.72
C ILE A 84 -0.88 2.78 5.59
N GLY A 85 -0.68 2.60 6.90
CA GLY A 85 -0.22 3.69 7.76
C GLY A 85 1.15 4.26 7.39
N LYS A 86 2.06 3.40 6.91
CA LYS A 86 3.36 3.87 6.37
C LYS A 86 3.20 4.59 5.03
N TYR A 87 2.36 4.06 4.14
CA TYR A 87 2.06 4.65 2.85
C TYR A 87 1.41 6.03 2.99
N GLU A 88 0.48 6.17 3.92
CA GLU A 88 -0.21 7.44 4.20
C GLU A 88 0.77 8.54 4.59
N LYS A 89 1.77 8.25 5.45
CA LYS A 89 2.84 9.20 5.80
C LYS A 89 3.65 9.62 4.57
N TYR A 90 4.01 8.68 3.72
CA TYR A 90 4.71 8.95 2.46
C TYR A 90 3.87 9.84 1.52
N TYR A 91 2.61 9.50 1.31
CA TYR A 91 1.72 10.27 0.43
C TYR A 91 1.46 11.69 0.95
N ASN A 92 1.28 11.85 2.26
CA ASN A 92 1.16 13.18 2.87
C ASN A 92 2.43 14.01 2.65
N ALA A 93 3.62 13.40 2.70
CA ALA A 93 4.87 14.12 2.42
C ALA A 93 4.93 14.62 0.97
N ILE A 94 4.47 13.82 0.00
CA ILE A 94 4.36 14.26 -1.40
C ILE A 94 3.44 15.48 -1.52
N ILE A 95 2.22 15.40 -0.97
CA ILE A 95 1.21 16.46 -1.07
C ILE A 95 1.71 17.76 -0.43
N ASN A 96 2.30 17.69 0.76
CA ASN A 96 2.79 18.85 1.50
C ASN A 96 3.95 19.57 0.79
N ASN A 97 4.73 18.85 -0.04
CA ASN A 97 5.81 19.43 -0.81
C ASN A 97 5.34 20.12 -2.11
N ILE A 98 4.08 19.94 -2.54
CA ILE A 98 3.57 20.59 -3.76
C ILE A 98 3.47 22.11 -3.59
N THR A 99 3.05 22.58 -2.41
CA THR A 99 2.82 24.00 -2.15
C THR A 99 4.12 24.80 -2.03
N SER A 100 5.22 24.15 -1.70
CA SER A 100 6.50 24.77 -1.37
C SER A 100 7.59 24.55 -2.42
N SER A 101 7.36 23.69 -3.42
CA SER A 101 8.37 23.35 -4.42
C SER A 101 8.24 24.17 -5.71
N GLN A 102 9.40 24.55 -6.28
CA GLN A 102 9.48 25.09 -7.64
C GLN A 102 9.04 24.06 -8.70
N ASP A 103 9.11 22.76 -8.38
CA ASP A 103 8.83 21.64 -9.28
C ASP A 103 7.41 21.06 -9.11
N LYS A 104 6.43 21.91 -8.80
CA LYS A 104 5.03 21.51 -8.53
C LYS A 104 4.41 20.57 -9.59
N TYR A 105 4.79 20.70 -10.86
CA TYR A 105 4.27 19.85 -11.95
C TYR A 105 4.82 18.42 -11.87
N THR A 106 6.11 18.26 -11.54
CA THR A 106 6.73 16.95 -11.32
C THR A 106 6.08 16.25 -10.14
N ILE A 107 5.85 16.97 -9.04
CA ILE A 107 5.20 16.40 -7.84
C ILE A 107 3.74 16.03 -8.12
N ALA A 108 3.01 16.83 -8.90
CA ALA A 108 1.67 16.47 -9.36
C ALA A 108 1.66 15.18 -10.22
N GLY A 109 2.72 14.96 -11.01
CA GLY A 109 2.95 13.71 -11.73
C GLY A 109 3.02 12.49 -10.80
N TYR A 110 3.77 12.60 -9.70
CA TYR A 110 3.83 11.53 -8.69
C TYR A 110 2.48 11.28 -8.03
N VAL A 111 1.77 12.33 -7.63
CA VAL A 111 0.43 12.19 -7.04
C VAL A 111 -0.50 11.44 -8.00
N LYS A 112 -0.48 11.77 -9.30
CA LYS A 112 -1.29 11.08 -10.29
C LYS A 112 -0.95 9.59 -10.36
N ALA A 113 0.34 9.24 -10.49
CA ALA A 113 0.79 7.86 -10.54
C ALA A 113 0.42 7.07 -9.26
N GLU A 114 0.53 7.70 -8.10
CA GLU A 114 0.15 7.09 -6.84
C GLU A 114 -1.36 6.85 -6.71
N LYS A 115 -2.20 7.74 -7.26
CA LYS A 115 -3.66 7.51 -7.31
C LYS A 115 -4.02 6.30 -8.15
N GLU A 116 -3.31 6.06 -9.26
CA GLU A 116 -3.50 4.87 -10.09
C GLU A 116 -3.12 3.58 -9.32
N ASN A 117 -2.03 3.61 -8.53
CA ASN A 117 -1.66 2.50 -7.64
C ASN A 117 -2.74 2.25 -6.58
N ILE A 118 -3.24 3.31 -5.93
CA ILE A 118 -4.30 3.20 -4.92
C ILE A 118 -5.56 2.56 -5.51
N ASP A 119 -5.95 2.91 -6.74
CA ASP A 119 -7.11 2.31 -7.40
C ASP A 119 -6.97 0.80 -7.61
N LEU A 120 -5.76 0.34 -7.96
CA LEU A 120 -5.46 -1.10 -8.03
C LEU A 120 -5.57 -1.77 -6.66
N TRP A 121 -5.10 -1.12 -5.60
CA TRP A 121 -5.15 -1.69 -4.25
C TRP A 121 -6.57 -1.70 -3.67
N ILE A 122 -7.39 -0.67 -3.95
CA ILE A 122 -8.82 -0.64 -3.60
C ILE A 122 -9.55 -1.81 -4.28
N ARG A 123 -9.34 -2.01 -5.59
CA ARG A 123 -9.89 -3.17 -6.31
C ARG A 123 -9.40 -4.49 -5.72
N GLY A 124 -8.14 -4.54 -5.30
CA GLY A 124 -7.56 -5.68 -4.59
C GLY A 124 -8.27 -5.98 -3.27
N LEU A 125 -8.58 -4.95 -2.49
CA LEU A 125 -9.35 -5.08 -1.24
C LEU A 125 -10.79 -5.55 -1.49
N ASP A 126 -11.43 -5.12 -2.57
CA ASP A 126 -12.74 -5.66 -2.98
C ASP A 126 -12.65 -7.16 -3.31
N GLY A 127 -11.58 -7.58 -3.99
CA GLY A 127 -11.28 -9.01 -4.20
C GLY A 127 -11.03 -9.77 -2.90
N LEU A 128 -10.30 -9.18 -1.95
CA LEU A 128 -10.03 -9.78 -0.65
C LEU A 128 -11.30 -9.93 0.19
N ASN A 129 -12.20 -8.94 0.14
CA ASN A 129 -13.52 -9.00 0.77
C ASN A 129 -14.33 -10.18 0.22
N ALA A 130 -14.35 -10.37 -1.10
CA ALA A 130 -15.04 -11.51 -1.71
C ALA A 130 -14.44 -12.87 -1.27
N ILE A 131 -13.12 -12.97 -1.15
CA ILE A 131 -12.45 -14.20 -0.66
C ILE A 131 -12.80 -14.49 0.81
N TYR A 132 -13.08 -13.45 1.61
CA TYR A 132 -13.38 -13.55 3.04
C TYR A 132 -14.88 -13.46 3.32
N GLU A 133 -15.73 -13.71 2.32
CA GLU A 133 -17.17 -13.77 2.49
C GLU A 133 -17.57 -14.70 3.65
N GLY A 134 -18.50 -14.23 4.49
CA GLY A 134 -18.94 -14.92 5.71
C GLY A 134 -18.07 -14.69 6.96
N ASP A 135 -16.92 -14.02 6.83
CA ASP A 135 -16.05 -13.63 7.96
C ASP A 135 -16.22 -12.15 8.29
N THR A 136 -17.30 -11.82 9.02
CA THR A 136 -17.72 -10.44 9.30
C THR A 136 -16.61 -9.59 9.93
N LEU A 137 -15.83 -10.17 10.83
CA LEU A 137 -14.72 -9.49 11.49
C LEU A 137 -13.71 -8.96 10.47
N HIS A 138 -13.23 -9.82 9.56
CA HIS A 138 -12.21 -9.42 8.60
C HIS A 138 -12.78 -8.54 7.49
N THR A 139 -14.02 -8.78 7.04
CA THR A 139 -14.65 -7.94 6.02
C THR A 139 -14.89 -6.51 6.50
N ASP A 140 -15.21 -6.32 7.79
CA ASP A 140 -15.35 -4.98 8.38
C ASP A 140 -14.01 -4.24 8.42
N ILE A 141 -12.92 -4.94 8.76
CA ILE A 141 -11.59 -4.33 8.76
C ILE A 141 -11.18 -3.98 7.33
N ILE A 142 -11.33 -4.88 6.37
CA ILE A 142 -11.01 -4.62 4.95
C ILE A 142 -11.78 -3.41 4.42
N THR A 143 -13.06 -3.28 4.79
CA THR A 143 -13.88 -2.12 4.40
C THR A 143 -13.32 -0.82 4.98
N ARG A 144 -12.87 -0.81 6.23
CA ARG A 144 -12.18 0.36 6.82
C ARG A 144 -10.87 0.68 6.10
N LEU A 145 -10.09 -0.34 5.73
CA LEU A 145 -8.84 -0.17 4.97
C LEU A 145 -9.10 0.43 3.58
N LYS A 146 -10.18 0.01 2.91
CA LYS A 146 -10.64 0.58 1.63
C LYS A 146 -11.03 2.04 1.78
N ASN A 147 -11.80 2.39 2.80
CA ASN A 147 -12.16 3.79 3.06
C ASN A 147 -10.92 4.64 3.28
N ARG A 148 -9.96 4.12 4.05
CA ARG A 148 -8.70 4.80 4.32
C ARG A 148 -7.87 5.06 3.05
N PHE A 149 -7.80 4.09 2.13
CA PHE A 149 -7.18 4.33 0.82
C PHE A 149 -7.95 5.34 -0.03
N THR A 150 -9.29 5.31 0.01
CA THR A 150 -10.15 6.30 -0.66
C THR A 150 -9.89 7.71 -0.13
N ASP A 151 -9.75 7.87 1.19
CA ASP A 151 -9.42 9.15 1.81
C ASP A 151 -8.05 9.65 1.36
N ILE A 152 -7.04 8.77 1.33
CA ILE A 152 -5.70 9.11 0.81
C ILE A 152 -5.78 9.55 -0.66
N LYS A 153 -6.51 8.81 -1.51
CA LYS A 153 -6.70 9.15 -2.93
C LYS A 153 -7.36 10.52 -3.11
N ASN A 154 -8.34 10.84 -2.25
CA ASN A 154 -9.12 12.05 -2.35
C ASN A 154 -8.46 13.27 -1.70
N LYS A 155 -7.38 13.09 -0.94
CA LYS A 155 -6.59 14.23 -0.44
C LYS A 155 -6.15 15.12 -1.59
N SER A 156 -6.49 16.39 -1.45
CA SER A 156 -6.05 17.50 -2.30
C SER A 156 -5.10 18.41 -1.54
N ILE A 157 -4.37 19.23 -2.28
CA ILE A 157 -3.60 20.34 -1.73
C ILE A 157 -4.61 21.36 -1.18
N ASN A 158 -4.44 21.77 0.09
CA ASN A 158 -5.18 22.89 0.68
C ASN A 158 -4.52 24.21 0.32
#